data_AF-B4K1E4-F1
#
_entry.id   AF-B4K1E4-F1
#
_cell.length_a   1.000
_cell.length_b   1.000
_cell.length_c   1.000
_cell.angle_alpha   90.00
_cell.angle_beta   90.00
_cell.angle_gamma   90.00
#
_symmetry.space_group_name_H-M   'P 1'
#
loop_
_entity.id
_entity.type
_entity.pdbx_description
1 polymer ?
#
loop_
_entity_poly.entity_id
_entity_poly.type
_entity_poly.pdbx_seq_one_letter_code
_entity_poly.pdbx_strand_id
1 'polypeptide(L)'
;MELSSPADIDDAAELFLRNINVAAEYSMLGQLPSPPSPAQPLLKPEILDLVRHKRALRRQYMRSRNPLDLRDFRRAAYELRKLLFVTKSKYFQDMLRYADPNKNYGFNLWKATRCVKRQPLRRIPIKRPDNTWCRSDAEIVSVFADELEGRFTPFALASPSQVQDTETFLKADLDPVQPITPIAPGEVRLQIRRLKSTKAPGYDGIDGRVAKALPEKGVMFLVLLFNSVVRIHHFATQGSFLGPALYTLYTADLPIPVARNTLLATYADDTVFLANSTTAWRTTAVTRRFLDGFSTWANRWNICVNGSKFQHCTFALRHGNCPTVRLNNMVIPQENHVRYLGMFLDRKLTWRKHIHFTAAACR
;
A
#
# COMPACT_ATOMS: atom_id res chain seq x y z
N MET A 1 -27.14 -23.87 -1.58
CA MET A 1 -25.80 -24.08 -0.98
C MET A 1 -25.81 -23.24 0.28
N GLU A 2 -26.04 -23.87 1.44
CA GLU A 2 -25.94 -23.17 2.72
C GLU A 2 -24.53 -23.40 3.24
N LEU A 3 -23.76 -22.32 3.43
CA LEU A 3 -22.43 -22.39 4.03
C LEU A 3 -22.62 -22.43 5.55
N SER A 4 -22.46 -23.60 6.15
CA SER A 4 -22.89 -23.88 7.53
C SER A 4 -21.73 -24.03 8.50
N SER A 5 -20.52 -24.29 8.00
CA SER A 5 -19.31 -24.44 8.78
C SER A 5 -18.25 -23.38 8.43
N PRO A 6 -17.30 -23.10 9.34
CA PRO A 6 -16.10 -22.31 9.05
C PRO A 6 -15.33 -22.80 7.82
N ALA A 7 -15.18 -24.12 7.68
CA ALA A 7 -14.51 -24.74 6.53
C ALA A 7 -15.28 -24.49 5.23
N ASP A 8 -16.62 -24.54 5.26
CA ASP A 8 -17.46 -24.24 4.08
C ASP A 8 -17.23 -22.81 3.60
N ILE A 9 -17.04 -21.86 4.53
CA ILE A 9 -16.75 -20.45 4.20
C ILE A 9 -15.38 -20.31 3.56
N ASP A 10 -14.36 -20.95 4.14
CA ASP A 10 -12.99 -20.92 3.60
C ASP A 10 -12.93 -21.55 2.20
N ASP A 11 -13.54 -22.73 2.01
CA ASP A 11 -13.63 -23.43 0.74
C ASP A 11 -14.42 -22.62 -0.31
N ALA A 12 -15.54 -22.00 0.10
CA ALA A 12 -16.33 -21.15 -0.79
C ALA A 12 -15.56 -19.89 -1.20
N ALA A 13 -14.79 -19.29 -0.29
CA ALA A 13 -13.96 -18.13 -0.60
C ALA A 13 -12.84 -18.50 -1.57
N GLU A 14 -12.17 -19.64 -1.36
CA GLU A 14 -11.13 -20.14 -2.26
C GLU A 14 -11.70 -20.48 -3.64
N LEU A 15 -12.86 -21.16 -3.69
CA LEU A 15 -13.55 -21.47 -4.93
C LEU A 15 -13.94 -20.21 -5.70
N PHE A 16 -14.43 -19.18 -5.01
CA PHE A 16 -14.78 -17.91 -5.62
C PHE A 16 -13.57 -17.23 -6.25
N LEU A 17 -12.45 -17.17 -5.52
CA LEU A 17 -11.18 -16.62 -6.01
C LEU A 17 -10.67 -17.40 -7.22
N ARG A 18 -10.66 -18.73 -7.13
CA ARG A 18 -10.25 -19.62 -8.23
C ARG A 18 -11.08 -19.38 -9.48
N ASN A 19 -12.40 -19.28 -9.35
CA ASN A 19 -13.29 -19.03 -10.48
C ASN A 19 -13.05 -17.67 -11.13
N ILE A 20 -12.80 -16.63 -10.34
CA ILE A 20 -12.45 -15.30 -10.85
C ILE A 20 -11.13 -15.34 -11.61
N ASN A 21 -10.10 -15.97 -11.04
CA ASN A 21 -8.78 -16.05 -11.65
C ASN A 21 -8.81 -16.87 -12.96
N VAL A 22 -9.50 -18.01 -12.96
CA VAL A 22 -9.72 -18.81 -14.17
C VAL A 22 -10.48 -18.02 -15.23
N ALA A 23 -11.56 -17.31 -14.87
CA ALA A 23 -12.30 -16.46 -15.80
C ALA A 23 -11.45 -15.29 -16.34
N ALA A 24 -10.59 -14.70 -15.51
CA ALA A 24 -9.65 -13.67 -15.92
C ALA A 24 -8.62 -14.22 -16.90
N GLU A 25 -8.05 -15.40 -16.66
CA GLU A 25 -7.13 -16.09 -17.58
C GLU A 25 -7.78 -16.38 -18.93
N TYR A 26 -9.00 -16.91 -18.95
CA TYR A 26 -9.76 -17.12 -20.20
C TYR A 26 -10.07 -15.82 -20.94
N SER A 27 -10.30 -14.73 -20.20
CA SER A 27 -10.53 -13.40 -20.79
C SER A 27 -9.25 -12.78 -21.37
N MET A 28 -8.06 -13.22 -20.93
CA MET A 28 -6.79 -12.81 -21.52
C MET A 28 -6.45 -13.57 -22.81
N LEU A 29 -6.97 -14.79 -22.99
CA LEU A 29 -6.78 -15.60 -24.21
C LEU A 29 -7.52 -15.05 -25.45
N GLY A 30 -8.37 -14.03 -25.29
CA GLY A 30 -9.22 -13.49 -26.36
C GLY A 30 -9.00 -12.01 -26.73
N GLN A 31 -7.92 -11.35 -26.29
CA GLN A 31 -7.67 -9.97 -26.74
C GLN A 31 -7.20 -9.95 -28.19
N LEU A 32 -8.07 -9.47 -29.09
CA LEU A 32 -7.64 -8.86 -30.35
C LEU A 32 -6.51 -7.86 -30.03
N PRO A 33 -5.43 -7.83 -30.82
CA PRO A 33 -4.29 -6.99 -30.52
C PRO A 33 -4.77 -5.55 -30.38
N SER A 34 -4.53 -4.97 -29.20
CA SER A 34 -4.67 -3.54 -29.02
C SER A 34 -3.88 -2.81 -30.12
N PRO A 35 -4.39 -1.69 -30.66
CA PRO A 35 -3.66 -0.93 -31.66
C PRO A 35 -2.25 -0.68 -31.13
N PRO A 36 -1.21 -0.91 -31.95
CA PRO A 36 0.16 -0.96 -31.45
C PRO A 36 0.47 0.32 -30.72
N SER A 37 0.64 0.20 -29.40
CA SER A 37 1.27 1.24 -28.59
C SER A 37 2.59 1.58 -29.26
N PRO A 38 3.01 2.86 -29.36
CA PRO A 38 4.25 3.25 -30.02
C PRO A 38 5.36 2.32 -29.55
N ALA A 39 5.91 1.56 -30.50
CA ALA A 39 6.66 0.34 -30.24
C ALA A 39 7.64 0.55 -29.07
N GLN A 40 7.47 -0.20 -27.98
CA GLN A 40 8.44 -0.16 -26.90
C GLN A 40 9.77 -0.65 -27.49
N PRO A 41 10.78 0.21 -27.70
CA PRO A 41 11.97 -0.11 -28.49
C PRO A 41 12.80 -1.23 -27.84
N LEU A 42 12.55 -1.52 -26.56
CA LEU A 42 13.26 -2.49 -25.74
C LEU A 42 12.63 -3.90 -25.75
N LEU A 43 11.46 -4.09 -26.38
CA LEU A 43 10.76 -5.37 -26.49
C LEU A 43 10.97 -6.08 -27.84
N LYS A 44 12.03 -5.73 -28.57
CA LYS A 44 12.37 -6.46 -29.80
C LYS A 44 12.70 -7.93 -29.49
N PRO A 45 12.28 -8.90 -30.32
CA PRO A 45 12.54 -10.32 -30.12
C PRO A 45 14.03 -10.62 -29.85
N GLU A 46 14.93 -10.02 -30.62
CA GLU A 46 16.38 -10.15 -30.47
C GLU A 46 16.90 -9.79 -29.06
N ILE A 47 16.34 -8.74 -28.44
CA ILE A 47 16.71 -8.32 -27.09
C ILE A 47 16.19 -9.33 -26.07
N LEU A 48 14.97 -9.81 -26.23
CA LEU A 48 14.35 -10.78 -25.34
C LEU A 48 15.08 -12.12 -25.38
N ASP A 49 15.51 -12.56 -26.56
CA ASP A 49 16.26 -13.80 -26.73
C ASP A 49 17.65 -13.70 -26.10
N LEU A 50 18.35 -12.57 -26.25
CA LEU A 50 19.60 -12.32 -25.52
C LEU A 50 19.40 -12.25 -24.00
N VAL A 51 18.27 -11.71 -23.52
CA VAL A 51 17.93 -11.72 -22.08
C VAL A 51 17.73 -13.15 -21.58
N ARG A 52 16.97 -13.97 -22.32
CA ARG A 52 16.74 -15.39 -22.00
C ARG A 52 18.05 -16.17 -21.99
N HIS A 53 18.87 -16.02 -23.03
CA HIS A 53 20.17 -16.66 -23.17
C HIS A 53 21.12 -16.27 -22.03
N LYS A 54 21.25 -14.97 -21.73
CA LYS A 54 22.05 -14.49 -20.59
C LYS A 54 21.58 -15.06 -19.25
N ARG A 55 20.26 -15.14 -19.03
CA ARG A 55 19.69 -15.72 -17.80
C ARG A 55 19.96 -17.24 -17.72
N ALA A 56 19.89 -17.95 -18.85
CA ALA A 56 20.23 -19.37 -18.92
C ALA A 56 21.72 -19.61 -18.55
N LEU A 57 22.64 -18.87 -19.18
CA LEU A 57 24.07 -18.96 -18.87
C LEU A 57 24.39 -18.56 -17.43
N ARG A 58 23.69 -17.57 -16.86
CA ARG A 58 23.83 -17.24 -15.42
C ARG A 58 23.43 -18.42 -14.55
N ARG A 59 22.31 -19.10 -14.85
CA ARG A 59 21.87 -20.29 -14.10
C ARG A 59 22.88 -21.43 -14.21
N GLN A 60 23.43 -21.65 -15.40
CA GLN A 60 24.49 -22.63 -15.64
C GLN A 60 25.74 -22.34 -14.80
N TYR A 61 26.29 -21.11 -14.89
CA TYR A 61 27.44 -20.71 -14.08
C TYR A 61 27.18 -20.81 -12.57
N MET A 62 25.98 -20.46 -12.10
CA MET A 62 25.66 -20.58 -10.67
C MET A 62 25.70 -22.02 -10.16
N ARG A 63 25.39 -23.01 -11.01
CA ARG A 63 25.46 -24.44 -10.71
C ARG A 63 26.87 -25.00 -10.83
N SER A 64 27.54 -24.73 -11.95
CA SER A 64 28.84 -25.35 -12.27
C SER A 64 30.03 -24.66 -11.59
N ARG A 65 29.91 -23.35 -11.32
CA ARG A 65 31.01 -22.46 -10.90
C ARG A 65 32.26 -22.51 -11.81
N ASN A 66 32.11 -22.98 -13.05
CA ASN A 66 33.20 -23.12 -14.01
C ASN A 66 33.58 -21.75 -14.63
N PRO A 67 34.89 -21.40 -14.73
CA PRO A 67 35.35 -20.18 -15.39
C PRO A 67 34.91 -20.01 -16.86
N LEU A 68 34.75 -21.09 -17.62
CA LEU A 68 34.27 -21.02 -19.02
C LEU A 68 32.81 -20.56 -19.10
N ASP A 69 31.96 -21.06 -18.21
CA ASP A 69 30.55 -20.62 -18.12
C ASP A 69 30.44 -19.14 -17.69
N LEU A 70 31.36 -18.68 -16.83
CA LEU A 70 31.46 -17.25 -16.47
C LEU A 70 31.82 -16.39 -17.67
N ARG A 71 32.77 -16.84 -18.51
CA ARG A 71 33.17 -16.15 -19.74
C ARG A 71 31.99 -16.03 -20.69
N ASP A 72 31.24 -17.12 -20.89
CA ASP A 72 30.11 -17.15 -21.81
C ASP A 72 28.95 -16.27 -21.31
N PHE A 73 28.66 -16.31 -20.00
CA PHE A 73 27.72 -15.36 -19.37
C PHE A 73 28.15 -13.89 -19.57
N ARG A 74 29.43 -13.58 -19.35
CA ARG A 74 29.96 -12.21 -19.53
C ARG A 74 29.87 -11.76 -20.98
N ARG A 75 30.14 -12.65 -21.94
CA ARG A 75 29.98 -12.39 -23.38
C ARG A 75 28.52 -12.07 -23.73
N ALA A 76 27.57 -12.92 -23.33
CA ALA A 76 26.15 -12.67 -23.56
C ALA A 76 25.65 -11.38 -22.87
N ALA A 77 26.17 -11.06 -21.67
CA ALA A 77 25.87 -9.82 -20.98
C ALA A 77 26.43 -8.59 -21.71
N TYR A 78 27.60 -8.70 -22.34
CA TYR A 78 28.17 -7.64 -23.17
C TYR A 78 27.35 -7.42 -24.45
N GLU A 79 27.01 -8.48 -25.17
CA GLU A 79 26.19 -8.39 -26.39
C GLU A 79 24.83 -7.74 -26.11
N LEU A 80 24.16 -8.13 -25.01
CA LEU A 80 22.92 -7.50 -24.60
C LEU A 80 23.09 -6.01 -24.31
N ARG A 81 24.17 -5.60 -23.62
CA ARG A 81 24.46 -4.18 -23.36
C ARG A 81 24.69 -3.40 -24.67
N LYS A 82 25.45 -3.98 -25.60
CA LYS A 82 25.74 -3.38 -26.90
C LYS A 82 24.46 -3.19 -27.72
N LEU A 83 23.63 -4.22 -27.83
CA LEU A 83 22.37 -4.14 -28.58
C LEU A 83 21.38 -3.15 -27.94
N LEU A 84 21.27 -3.16 -26.61
CA LEU A 84 20.44 -2.20 -25.89
C LEU A 84 20.93 -0.76 -26.09
N PHE A 85 22.23 -0.53 -26.11
CA PHE A 85 22.81 0.79 -26.36
C PHE A 85 22.43 1.28 -27.76
N VAL A 86 22.72 0.50 -28.81
CA VAL A 86 22.40 0.85 -30.20
C VAL A 86 20.90 1.11 -30.38
N THR A 87 20.07 0.22 -29.84
CA THR A 87 18.61 0.32 -29.98
C THR A 87 18.05 1.55 -29.27
N LYS A 88 18.55 1.86 -28.06
CA LYS A 88 18.16 3.07 -27.32
C LYS A 88 18.63 4.34 -28.03
N SER A 89 19.85 4.35 -28.55
CA SER A 89 20.40 5.49 -29.26
C SER A 89 19.60 5.80 -30.53
N LYS A 90 19.29 4.77 -31.34
CA LYS A 90 18.45 4.93 -32.54
C LYS A 90 17.06 5.43 -32.20
N TYR A 91 16.41 4.81 -31.20
CA TYR A 91 15.11 5.26 -30.72
C TYR A 91 15.13 6.71 -30.24
N PHE A 92 16.18 7.13 -29.54
CA PHE A 92 16.32 8.51 -29.05
C PHE A 92 16.54 9.50 -30.20
N GLN A 93 17.33 9.13 -31.22
CA GLN A 93 17.50 9.94 -32.43
C GLN A 93 16.19 10.10 -33.21
N ASP A 94 15.47 9.00 -33.44
CA ASP A 94 14.16 9.03 -34.10
C ASP A 94 13.17 9.87 -33.29
N MET A 95 13.15 9.70 -31.97
CA MET A 95 12.31 10.48 -31.05
C MET A 95 12.58 11.99 -31.14
N LEU A 96 13.85 12.42 -31.15
CA LEU A 96 14.20 13.83 -31.27
C LEU A 96 13.80 14.41 -32.64
N ARG A 97 13.93 13.61 -33.72
CA ARG A 97 13.58 14.03 -35.07
C ARG A 97 12.10 14.37 -35.24
N TYR A 98 11.21 13.71 -34.49
CA TYR A 98 9.76 13.91 -34.54
C TYR A 98 9.20 14.70 -33.33
N ALA A 99 10.06 15.28 -32.50
CA ALA A 99 9.63 16.08 -31.35
C ALA A 99 9.08 17.44 -31.82
N ASP A 100 7.82 17.72 -31.49
CA ASP A 100 7.13 18.96 -31.83
C ASP A 100 6.63 19.66 -30.55
N PRO A 101 7.08 20.88 -30.24
CA PRO A 101 6.69 21.60 -29.03
C PRO A 101 5.21 22.03 -29.00
N ASN A 102 4.52 22.05 -30.15
CA ASN A 102 3.16 22.58 -30.27
C ASN A 102 2.07 21.50 -30.40
N LYS A 103 2.44 20.21 -30.45
CA LYS A 103 1.47 19.10 -30.54
C LYS A 103 1.02 18.62 -29.17
N ASN A 104 -0.28 18.82 -28.85
CA ASN A 104 -0.93 18.32 -27.63
C ASN A 104 -0.97 16.79 -27.49
N TYR A 105 -0.78 16.04 -28.58
CA TYR A 105 -0.74 14.57 -28.59
C TYR A 105 0.52 13.99 -29.23
N GLY A 106 1.61 14.78 -29.28
CA GLY A 106 2.94 14.35 -29.69
C GLY A 106 3.88 14.15 -28.49
N PHE A 107 4.94 13.37 -28.67
CA PHE A 107 5.90 13.04 -27.62
C PHE A 107 6.56 14.31 -27.03
N ASN A 108 6.11 14.71 -25.84
CA ASN A 108 6.57 15.91 -25.14
C ASN A 108 8.09 15.82 -24.85
N LEU A 109 8.85 16.85 -25.26
CA LEU A 109 10.29 17.05 -25.00
C LEU A 109 10.66 16.86 -23.50
N TRP A 110 9.71 17.12 -22.60
CA TRP A 110 9.81 16.85 -21.16
C TRP A 110 9.99 15.35 -20.82
N LYS A 111 9.33 14.45 -21.56
CA LYS A 111 9.50 12.99 -21.38
C LYS A 111 10.88 12.54 -21.89
N ALA A 112 11.40 13.13 -22.97
CA ALA A 112 12.75 12.86 -23.48
C ALA A 112 13.84 13.28 -22.46
N THR A 113 13.71 14.48 -21.90
CA THR A 113 14.69 15.06 -20.96
C THR A 113 14.76 14.30 -19.62
N ARG A 114 13.69 13.64 -19.18
CA ARG A 114 13.71 12.78 -17.97
C ARG A 114 14.67 11.59 -18.09
N CYS A 115 14.82 11.01 -19.28
CA CYS A 115 15.73 9.89 -19.50
C CYS A 115 17.20 10.32 -19.43
N VAL A 116 17.51 11.54 -19.89
CA VAL A 116 18.86 12.13 -19.87
C VAL A 116 19.23 12.61 -18.46
N LYS A 117 18.26 13.12 -17.69
CA LYS A 117 18.47 13.60 -16.30
C LYS A 117 18.50 12.50 -15.24
N ARG A 118 18.44 11.21 -15.59
CA ARG A 118 18.60 10.13 -14.61
C ARG A 118 20.03 10.16 -14.08
N GLN A 119 20.20 10.78 -12.91
CA GLN A 119 21.47 10.77 -12.19
C GLN A 119 21.84 9.30 -11.88
N PRO A 120 23.12 8.91 -12.05
CA PRO A 120 23.57 7.60 -11.61
C PRO A 120 23.24 7.45 -10.12
N LEU A 121 22.76 6.27 -9.71
CA LEU A 121 22.47 5.98 -8.31
C LEU A 121 23.72 6.29 -7.47
N ARG A 122 23.60 7.26 -6.57
CA ARG A 122 24.69 7.63 -5.67
C ARG A 122 24.95 6.44 -4.75
N ARG A 123 26.10 5.78 -4.90
CA ARG A 123 26.57 4.80 -3.92
C ARG A 123 26.97 5.57 -2.67
N ILE A 124 26.19 5.43 -1.61
CA ILE A 124 26.49 6.03 -0.31
C ILE A 124 27.44 5.05 0.39
N PRO A 125 28.68 5.45 0.77
CA PRO A 125 29.57 4.59 1.52
C PRO A 125 28.95 4.24 2.89
N ILE A 126 29.11 3.01 3.35
CA ILE A 126 28.55 2.53 4.62
C ILE A 126 29.59 2.74 5.72
N LYS A 127 29.12 3.24 6.87
CA LYS A 127 29.95 3.45 8.06
C LYS A 127 29.77 2.32 9.05
N ARG A 128 30.85 1.96 9.74
CA ARG A 128 30.83 1.14 10.94
C ARG A 128 30.25 1.94 12.13
N PRO A 129 29.86 1.25 13.22
CA PRO A 129 29.40 1.91 14.46
C PRO A 129 30.43 2.88 15.06
N ASP A 130 31.72 2.62 14.86
CA ASP A 130 32.85 3.50 15.26
C ASP A 130 33.01 4.76 14.38
N ASN A 131 32.06 5.01 13.47
CA ASN A 131 32.02 6.13 12.53
C ASN A 131 33.12 6.11 11.44
N THR A 132 33.86 5.01 11.32
CA THR A 132 34.82 4.76 10.23
C THR A 132 34.13 4.18 8.99
N TRP A 133 34.73 4.36 7.81
CA TRP A 133 34.17 3.87 6.55
C TRP A 133 34.54 2.41 6.30
N CYS A 134 33.57 1.60 5.87
CA CYS A 134 33.85 0.25 5.38
C CYS A 134 34.72 0.33 4.12
N ARG A 135 35.79 -0.46 4.08
CA ARG A 135 36.77 -0.47 2.97
C ARG A 135 36.65 -1.71 2.08
N SER A 136 35.89 -2.71 2.52
CA SER A 136 35.67 -3.96 1.79
C SER A 136 34.20 -4.37 1.78
N ASP A 137 33.81 -5.14 0.77
CA ASP A 137 32.44 -5.70 0.68
C ASP A 137 32.14 -6.64 1.87
N ALA A 138 33.15 -7.34 2.39
CA ALA A 138 33.01 -8.19 3.58
C ALA A 138 32.65 -7.37 4.84
N GLU A 139 33.30 -6.22 5.04
CA GLU A 139 32.97 -5.32 6.15
C GLU A 139 31.57 -4.73 6.03
N ILE A 140 31.16 -4.38 4.81
CA ILE A 140 29.80 -3.88 4.54
C ILE A 140 28.75 -4.92 4.95
N VAL A 141 28.96 -6.18 4.57
CA VAL A 141 28.03 -7.27 4.89
C VAL A 141 27.94 -7.52 6.39
N SER A 142 29.08 -7.50 7.10
CA SER A 142 29.11 -7.68 8.55
C SER A 142 28.34 -6.57 9.26
N VAL A 143 28.64 -5.30 8.96
CA VAL A 143 27.96 -4.14 9.57
C VAL A 143 26.46 -4.19 9.32
N PHE A 144 26.06 -4.61 8.12
CA PHE A 144 24.64 -4.73 7.78
C PHE A 144 23.96 -5.87 8.54
N ALA A 145 24.64 -7.00 8.74
CA ALA A 145 24.13 -8.13 9.53
C ALA A 145 23.93 -7.73 10.99
N ASP A 146 24.91 -7.07 11.61
CA ASP A 146 24.86 -6.62 13.01
C ASP A 146 23.71 -5.61 13.23
N GLU A 147 23.54 -4.64 12.32
CA GLU A 147 22.45 -3.65 12.40
C GLU A 147 21.06 -4.30 12.24
N LEU A 148 20.95 -5.29 11.35
CA LEU A 148 19.70 -6.03 11.17
C LEU A 148 19.38 -6.85 12.43
N GLU A 149 20.35 -7.55 13.01
CA GLU A 149 20.15 -8.31 14.25
C GLU A 149 19.64 -7.40 15.38
N GLY A 150 20.23 -6.21 15.55
CA GLY A 150 19.77 -5.23 16.53
C GLY A 150 18.34 -4.74 16.27
N ARG A 151 17.99 -4.45 15.00
CA ARG A 151 16.65 -3.95 14.62
C ARG A 151 15.56 -5.03 14.67
N PHE A 152 15.92 -6.29 14.46
CA PHE A 152 15.00 -7.43 14.45
C PHE A 152 15.05 -8.23 15.76
N THR A 153 15.29 -7.55 16.87
CA THR A 153 15.01 -8.11 18.20
C THR A 153 13.49 -8.17 18.42
N PRO A 154 12.95 -9.26 18.99
CA PRO A 154 11.53 -9.32 19.33
C PRO A 154 11.19 -8.20 20.31
N PHE A 155 10.36 -7.25 19.89
CA PHE A 155 9.86 -6.21 20.78
C PHE A 155 9.04 -6.86 21.89
N ALA A 156 9.35 -6.55 23.15
CA ALA A 156 8.48 -6.84 24.28
C ALA A 156 7.24 -5.92 24.20
N LEU A 157 6.28 -6.29 23.35
CA LEU A 157 5.13 -5.48 22.97
C LEU A 157 4.11 -5.25 24.11
N ALA A 158 4.09 -6.12 25.12
CA ALA A 158 3.14 -6.04 26.23
C ALA A 158 3.71 -6.71 27.50
N SER A 159 3.40 -6.14 28.67
CA SER A 159 3.65 -6.81 29.94
C SER A 159 2.74 -8.05 30.08
N PRO A 160 3.12 -9.06 30.90
CA PRO A 160 2.27 -10.22 31.16
C PRO A 160 0.85 -9.83 31.63
N SER A 161 0.73 -8.73 32.38
CA SER A 161 -0.57 -8.19 32.80
C SER A 161 -1.41 -7.68 31.62
N GLN A 162 -0.81 -6.97 30.66
CA GLN A 162 -1.53 -6.48 29.47
C GLN A 162 -1.99 -7.62 28.56
N VAL A 163 -1.21 -8.69 28.48
CA VAL A 163 -1.62 -9.92 27.77
C VAL A 163 -2.82 -10.55 28.49
N GLN A 164 -2.76 -10.66 29.82
CA GLN A 164 -3.85 -11.21 30.63
C GLN A 164 -5.14 -10.37 30.54
N ASP A 165 -5.02 -9.03 30.60
CA ASP A 165 -6.16 -8.11 30.48
C ASP A 165 -6.81 -8.22 29.10
N THR A 166 -6.00 -8.34 28.04
CA THR A 166 -6.49 -8.54 26.67
C THR A 166 -7.19 -9.89 26.52
N GLU A 167 -6.62 -10.96 27.07
CA GLU A 167 -7.27 -12.28 27.09
C GLU A 167 -8.58 -12.26 27.86
N THR A 168 -8.63 -11.57 29.00
CA THR A 168 -9.84 -11.46 29.83
C THR A 168 -10.93 -10.69 29.09
N PHE A 169 -10.57 -9.61 28.40
CA PHE A 169 -11.49 -8.85 27.55
C PHE A 169 -11.99 -9.68 26.35
N LEU A 170 -11.12 -10.45 25.69
CA LEU A 170 -11.50 -11.33 24.58
C LEU A 170 -12.41 -12.49 25.01
N LYS A 171 -12.30 -12.93 26.27
CA LYS A 171 -13.10 -14.00 26.87
C LYS A 171 -14.37 -13.50 27.57
N ALA A 172 -14.57 -12.18 27.69
CA ALA A 172 -15.75 -11.62 28.33
C ALA A 172 -16.98 -11.85 27.44
N ASP A 173 -18.09 -12.29 28.05
CA ASP A 173 -19.35 -12.45 27.34
C ASP A 173 -19.82 -11.10 26.80
N LEU A 174 -20.06 -11.04 25.49
CA LEU A 174 -20.61 -9.85 24.84
C LEU A 174 -22.08 -9.70 25.23
N ASP A 175 -22.52 -8.46 25.49
CA ASP A 175 -23.93 -8.14 25.64
C ASP A 175 -24.73 -8.70 24.44
N PRO A 176 -25.96 -9.21 24.64
CA PRO A 176 -26.74 -9.80 23.56
C PRO A 176 -26.97 -8.78 22.45
N VAL A 177 -26.22 -8.93 21.36
CA VAL A 177 -26.25 -8.07 20.19
C VAL A 177 -27.62 -8.23 19.52
N GLN A 178 -28.24 -7.11 19.14
CA GLN A 178 -29.46 -7.17 18.32
C GLN A 178 -29.19 -7.99 17.04
N PRO A 179 -30.13 -8.82 16.58
CA PRO A 179 -29.91 -9.66 15.41
C PRO A 179 -29.46 -8.81 14.21
N ILE A 180 -28.27 -9.12 13.70
CA ILE A 180 -27.65 -8.39 12.60
C ILE A 180 -28.53 -8.54 11.37
N THR A 181 -28.88 -7.42 10.75
CA THR A 181 -29.70 -7.42 9.53
C THR A 181 -28.91 -8.09 8.40
N PRO A 182 -29.49 -9.06 7.66
CA PRO A 182 -28.79 -9.69 6.55
C PRO A 182 -28.38 -8.66 5.49
N ILE A 183 -27.15 -8.78 5.01
CA ILE A 183 -26.57 -7.94 3.96
C ILE A 183 -27.35 -8.18 2.67
N ALA A 184 -27.88 -7.09 2.10
CA ALA A 184 -28.71 -7.15 0.91
C ALA A 184 -27.87 -7.10 -0.38
N PRO A 185 -28.35 -7.72 -1.48
CA PRO A 185 -27.71 -7.59 -2.79
C PRO A 185 -27.46 -6.16 -3.26
N GLY A 186 -28.37 -5.23 -2.94
CA GLY A 186 -28.24 -3.82 -3.29
C GLY A 186 -27.04 -3.16 -2.64
N GLU A 187 -26.73 -3.53 -1.40
CA GLU A 187 -25.59 -3.00 -0.65
C GLU A 187 -24.27 -3.45 -1.27
N VAL A 188 -24.15 -4.75 -1.57
CA VAL A 188 -22.96 -5.29 -2.24
C VAL A 188 -22.72 -4.63 -3.60
N ARG A 189 -23.78 -4.44 -4.40
CA ARG A 189 -23.67 -3.73 -5.70
C ARG A 189 -23.21 -2.29 -5.54
N LEU A 190 -23.78 -1.56 -4.59
CA LEU A 190 -23.43 -0.16 -4.34
C LEU A 190 -21.93 -0.06 -4.01
N GLN A 191 -21.43 -1.00 -3.23
CA GLN A 191 -20.06 -0.99 -2.76
C GLN A 191 -19.07 -1.39 -3.87
N ILE A 192 -19.41 -2.40 -4.68
CA ILE A 192 -18.66 -2.73 -5.92
C ILE A 192 -18.56 -1.51 -6.84
N ARG A 193 -19.66 -0.75 -7.02
CA ARG A 193 -19.66 0.46 -7.87
C ARG A 193 -18.74 1.55 -7.34
N ARG A 194 -18.68 1.72 -6.01
CA ARG A 194 -17.83 2.72 -5.34
C ARG A 194 -16.33 2.41 -5.38
N LEU A 195 -15.93 1.18 -5.69
CA LEU A 195 -14.52 0.81 -5.79
C LEU A 195 -13.78 1.65 -6.85
N LYS A 196 -12.59 2.14 -6.52
CA LYS A 196 -11.72 2.84 -7.46
C LYS A 196 -11.02 1.83 -8.38
N SER A 197 -11.28 1.91 -9.68
CA SER A 197 -10.73 0.99 -10.68
C SER A 197 -9.21 1.15 -10.93
N THR A 198 -8.60 2.22 -10.41
CA THR A 198 -7.16 2.51 -10.55
C THR A 198 -6.33 2.04 -9.36
N LYS A 199 -6.96 1.46 -8.32
CA LYS A 199 -6.22 0.89 -7.20
C LYS A 199 -5.53 -0.41 -7.65
N ALA A 200 -4.33 -0.64 -7.12
CA ALA A 200 -3.63 -1.89 -7.33
C ALA A 200 -4.45 -3.05 -6.73
N PRO A 201 -4.43 -4.24 -7.36
CA PRO A 201 -5.04 -5.43 -6.79
C PRO A 201 -4.41 -5.77 -5.43
N GLY A 202 -5.18 -6.42 -4.55
CA GLY A 202 -4.66 -6.98 -3.32
C GLY A 202 -3.79 -8.22 -3.57
N TYR A 203 -3.41 -8.91 -2.49
CA TYR A 203 -2.71 -10.20 -2.58
C TYR A 203 -3.52 -11.27 -3.34
N ASP A 204 -4.84 -11.10 -3.36
CA ASP A 204 -5.83 -11.89 -4.08
C ASP A 204 -5.82 -11.70 -5.61
N GLY A 205 -5.13 -10.67 -6.13
CA GLY A 205 -5.13 -10.36 -7.56
C GLY A 205 -6.40 -9.67 -8.07
N ILE A 206 -7.37 -9.34 -7.21
CA ILE A 206 -8.65 -8.75 -7.62
C ILE A 206 -8.53 -7.22 -7.56
N ASP A 207 -8.54 -6.57 -8.72
CA ASP A 207 -8.61 -5.11 -8.79
C ASP A 207 -10.07 -4.61 -8.88
N GLY A 208 -10.25 -3.30 -8.74
CA GLY A 208 -11.58 -2.67 -8.84
C GLY A 208 -12.22 -2.74 -10.23
N ARG A 209 -11.54 -3.26 -11.27
CA ARG A 209 -12.13 -3.52 -12.59
C ARG A 209 -12.72 -4.92 -12.61
N VAL A 210 -11.98 -5.92 -12.10
CA VAL A 210 -12.45 -7.30 -11.97
C VAL A 210 -13.71 -7.35 -11.09
N ALA A 211 -13.70 -6.67 -9.94
CA ALA A 211 -14.87 -6.62 -9.05
C ALA A 211 -16.11 -6.01 -9.74
N LYS A 212 -15.93 -5.00 -10.59
CA LYS A 212 -17.04 -4.36 -11.35
C LYS A 212 -17.52 -5.18 -12.55
N ALA A 213 -16.67 -6.07 -13.06
CA ALA A 213 -17.00 -6.99 -14.15
C ALA A 213 -17.69 -8.28 -13.65
N LEU A 214 -17.89 -8.44 -12.34
CA LEU A 214 -18.53 -9.62 -11.78
C LEU A 214 -19.96 -9.80 -12.35
N PRO A 215 -20.31 -11.02 -12.79
CA PRO A 215 -21.67 -11.31 -13.18
C PRO A 215 -22.61 -11.30 -11.97
N GLU A 216 -23.91 -11.23 -12.21
CA GLU A 216 -24.93 -11.23 -11.16
C GLU A 216 -24.79 -12.43 -10.21
N LYS A 217 -24.45 -13.60 -10.75
CA LYS A 217 -24.19 -14.81 -9.96
C LYS A 217 -23.01 -14.63 -8.99
N GLY A 218 -21.97 -13.90 -9.39
CA GLY A 218 -20.83 -13.60 -8.53
C GLY A 218 -21.18 -12.62 -7.42
N VAL A 219 -22.04 -11.64 -7.71
CA VAL A 219 -22.57 -10.72 -6.69
C VAL A 219 -23.45 -11.48 -5.68
N MET A 220 -24.33 -12.38 -6.13
CA MET A 220 -25.11 -13.23 -5.23
C MET A 220 -24.22 -14.14 -4.38
N PHE A 221 -23.12 -14.65 -4.95
CA PHE A 221 -22.16 -15.47 -4.21
C PHE A 221 -21.48 -14.67 -3.09
N LEU A 222 -21.10 -13.41 -3.33
CA LEU A 222 -20.60 -12.52 -2.28
C LEU A 222 -21.64 -12.27 -1.19
N VAL A 223 -22.91 -12.06 -1.56
CA VAL A 223 -24.02 -11.90 -0.58
C VAL A 223 -24.16 -13.14 0.30
N LEU A 224 -24.15 -14.33 -0.30
CA LEU A 224 -24.20 -15.60 0.43
C LEU A 224 -23.02 -15.71 1.40
N LEU A 225 -21.81 -15.39 0.92
CA LEU A 225 -20.59 -15.54 1.70
C LEU A 225 -20.55 -14.53 2.86
N PHE A 226 -20.85 -13.25 2.61
CA PHE A 226 -20.90 -12.24 3.67
C PHE A 226 -21.95 -12.55 4.73
N ASN A 227 -23.15 -12.98 4.34
CA ASN A 227 -24.19 -13.36 5.30
C ASN A 227 -23.81 -14.63 6.09
N SER A 228 -23.09 -15.57 5.47
CA SER A 228 -22.62 -16.78 6.15
C SER A 228 -21.51 -16.47 7.16
N VAL A 229 -20.58 -15.57 6.82
CA VAL A 229 -19.54 -15.05 7.74
C VAL A 229 -20.19 -14.39 8.95
N VAL A 230 -21.18 -13.52 8.74
CA VAL A 230 -21.89 -12.84 9.83
C VAL A 230 -22.66 -13.84 10.71
N ARG A 231 -23.27 -14.86 10.12
CA ARG A 231 -24.05 -15.88 10.83
C ARG A 231 -23.18 -16.82 11.68
N ILE A 232 -22.02 -17.22 11.16
CA ILE A 232 -21.14 -18.22 11.79
C ILE A 232 -20.07 -17.53 12.67
N HIS A 233 -19.95 -16.21 12.58
CA HIS A 233 -18.92 -15.41 13.25
C HIS A 233 -17.49 -15.86 12.91
N HIS A 234 -17.31 -16.49 11.74
CA HIS A 234 -16.01 -16.94 11.24
C HIS A 234 -15.56 -16.08 10.07
N PHE A 235 -14.42 -15.43 10.23
CA PHE A 235 -13.76 -14.71 9.15
C PHE A 235 -12.71 -15.62 8.53
N ALA A 236 -12.76 -15.76 7.21
CA ALA A 236 -11.79 -16.56 6.47
C ALA A 236 -10.35 -16.09 6.79
N THR A 237 -9.45 -17.05 6.97
CA THR A 237 -8.10 -16.84 7.52
C THR A 237 -7.28 -15.73 6.83
N GLN A 238 -6.34 -15.16 7.59
CA GLN A 238 -5.54 -13.99 7.22
C GLN A 238 -4.87 -14.15 5.83
N GLY A 239 -5.26 -13.29 4.88
CA GLY A 239 -4.89 -13.41 3.46
C GLY A 239 -6.09 -13.50 2.52
N SER A 240 -7.29 -13.74 3.06
CA SER A 240 -8.55 -13.65 2.31
C SER A 240 -8.89 -12.21 1.91
N PHE A 241 -9.46 -12.01 0.71
CA PHE A 241 -9.93 -10.70 0.23
C PHE A 241 -11.05 -10.10 1.12
N LEU A 242 -11.70 -10.95 1.89
CA LEU A 242 -12.87 -10.63 2.69
C LEU A 242 -12.54 -9.70 3.84
N GLY A 243 -11.37 -9.86 4.49
CA GLY A 243 -10.97 -9.01 5.61
C GLY A 243 -10.95 -7.52 5.26
N PRO A 244 -10.12 -7.08 4.29
CA PRO A 244 -10.08 -5.68 3.87
C PRO A 244 -11.41 -5.17 3.27
N ALA A 245 -12.14 -6.02 2.55
CA ALA A 245 -13.43 -5.67 1.97
C ALA A 245 -14.49 -5.41 3.06
N LEU A 246 -14.62 -6.32 4.02
CA LEU A 246 -15.55 -6.19 5.15
C LEU A 246 -15.17 -5.01 6.05
N TYR A 247 -13.89 -4.78 6.29
CA TYR A 247 -13.44 -3.59 7.04
C TYR A 247 -13.83 -2.29 6.33
N THR A 248 -13.68 -2.24 5.00
CA THR A 248 -14.11 -1.08 4.19
C THR A 248 -15.62 -0.88 4.26
N LEU A 249 -16.41 -1.96 4.28
CA LEU A 249 -17.87 -1.91 4.45
C LEU A 249 -18.27 -1.44 5.86
N TYR A 250 -17.64 -2.01 6.88
CA TYR A 250 -17.89 -1.72 8.28
C TYR A 250 -17.61 -0.25 8.62
N THR A 251 -16.60 0.35 7.97
CA THR A 251 -16.23 1.76 8.15
C THR A 251 -16.86 2.70 7.11
N ALA A 252 -17.73 2.21 6.22
CA ALA A 252 -18.22 2.98 5.07
C ALA A 252 -19.11 4.18 5.44
N ASP A 253 -19.70 4.18 6.64
CA ASP A 253 -20.56 5.24 7.16
C ASP A 253 -19.83 6.17 8.16
N LEU A 254 -18.49 6.08 8.23
CA LEU A 254 -17.65 6.98 9.01
C LEU A 254 -18.06 8.46 8.78
N PRO A 255 -18.19 9.29 9.83
CA PRO A 255 -18.71 10.64 9.70
C PRO A 255 -17.89 11.48 8.72
N ILE A 256 -18.53 11.93 7.65
CA ILE A 256 -17.88 12.75 6.63
C ILE A 256 -17.93 14.22 7.09
N PRO A 257 -16.79 14.92 7.11
CA PRO A 257 -16.77 16.34 7.47
C PRO A 257 -17.59 17.19 6.51
N VAL A 258 -18.51 18.00 7.04
CA VAL A 258 -19.39 18.86 6.23
C VAL A 258 -18.71 20.17 5.80
N ALA A 259 -17.58 20.53 6.42
CA ALA A 259 -16.94 21.82 6.21
C ALA A 259 -16.00 21.82 4.99
N ARG A 260 -16.09 22.84 4.12
CA ARG A 260 -15.25 22.96 2.90
C ARG A 260 -13.74 22.98 3.16
N ASN A 261 -13.31 23.40 4.35
CA ASN A 261 -11.90 23.48 4.72
C ASN A 261 -11.44 22.29 5.56
N THR A 262 -12.02 21.11 5.33
CA THR A 262 -11.65 19.89 6.05
C THR A 262 -11.35 18.76 5.06
N LEU A 263 -10.44 17.89 5.47
CA LEU A 263 -10.09 16.69 4.72
C LEU A 263 -10.09 15.51 5.70
N LEU A 264 -10.81 14.46 5.35
CA LEU A 264 -10.73 13.17 6.01
C LEU A 264 -9.98 12.21 5.09
N ALA A 265 -8.85 11.68 5.56
CA ALA A 265 -8.01 10.74 4.84
C ALA A 265 -7.96 9.43 5.63
N THR A 266 -8.47 8.35 5.04
CA THR A 266 -8.53 7.02 5.65
C THR A 266 -7.74 6.01 4.82
N TYR A 267 -7.02 5.12 5.50
CA TYR A 267 -6.32 4.00 4.90
C TYR A 267 -6.26 2.84 5.90
N ALA A 268 -7.03 1.77 5.65
CA ALA A 268 -7.25 0.73 6.64
C ALA A 268 -7.63 1.37 7.99
N ASP A 269 -6.93 1.03 9.07
CA ASP A 269 -7.11 1.56 10.42
C ASP A 269 -6.57 2.99 10.62
N ASP A 270 -5.68 3.48 9.75
CA ASP A 270 -5.13 4.83 9.83
C ASP A 270 -6.16 5.88 9.35
N THR A 271 -6.60 6.74 10.27
CA THR A 271 -7.52 7.86 9.99
C THR A 271 -6.88 9.20 10.35
N VAL A 272 -6.88 10.14 9.39
CA VAL A 272 -6.42 11.51 9.58
C VAL A 272 -7.52 12.49 9.26
N PHE A 273 -7.78 13.39 10.19
CA PHE A 273 -8.64 14.55 10.00
C PHE A 273 -7.79 15.82 9.97
N LEU A 274 -7.91 16.59 8.88
CA LEU A 274 -7.28 17.90 8.73
C LEU A 274 -8.35 18.97 8.64
N ALA A 275 -8.13 20.07 9.34
CA ALA A 275 -8.95 21.27 9.25
C ALA A 275 -8.04 22.48 9.01
N ASN A 276 -8.48 23.39 8.14
CA ASN A 276 -7.78 24.63 7.84
C ASN A 276 -8.65 25.85 8.16
N SER A 277 -8.07 26.82 8.84
CA SER A 277 -8.71 28.11 9.12
C SER A 277 -7.66 29.19 9.31
N THR A 278 -8.11 30.45 9.30
CA THR A 278 -7.25 31.62 9.56
C THR A 278 -6.83 31.73 11.02
N THR A 279 -7.58 31.12 11.95
CA THR A 279 -7.28 31.16 13.39
C THR A 279 -7.30 29.75 14.00
N ALA A 280 -6.38 29.51 14.95
CA ALA A 280 -6.29 28.23 15.65
C ALA A 280 -7.59 27.87 16.37
N TRP A 281 -8.27 28.85 16.97
CA TRP A 281 -9.55 28.66 17.64
C TRP A 281 -10.64 28.08 16.73
N ARG A 282 -10.79 28.62 15.50
CA ARG A 282 -11.76 28.12 14.53
C ARG A 282 -11.42 26.71 14.07
N THR A 283 -10.15 26.44 13.81
CA THR A 283 -9.68 25.09 13.46
C THR A 283 -10.00 24.11 14.59
N THR A 284 -9.70 24.44 15.84
CA THR A 284 -10.03 23.60 17.01
C THR A 284 -11.53 23.38 17.17
N ALA A 285 -12.36 24.40 16.97
CA ALA A 285 -13.82 24.23 17.05
C ALA A 285 -14.34 23.24 16.00
N VAL A 286 -13.83 23.32 14.76
CA VAL A 286 -14.17 22.38 13.69
C VAL A 286 -13.67 20.96 14.00
N THR A 287 -12.44 20.82 14.49
CA THR A 287 -11.88 19.53 14.92
C THR A 287 -12.68 18.92 16.06
N ARG A 288 -13.09 19.72 17.05
CA ARG A 288 -13.94 19.24 18.16
C ARG A 288 -15.26 18.70 17.65
N ARG A 289 -15.95 19.44 16.77
CA ARG A 289 -17.22 18.98 16.18
C ARG A 289 -17.07 17.65 15.42
N PHE A 290 -15.96 17.47 14.71
CA PHE A 290 -15.65 16.19 14.06
C PHE A 290 -15.44 15.07 15.09
N LEU A 291 -14.64 15.31 16.13
CA LEU A 291 -14.36 14.31 17.17
C LEU A 291 -15.61 13.92 17.97
N ASP A 292 -16.53 14.85 18.21
CA ASP A 292 -17.80 14.55 18.87
C ASP A 292 -18.65 13.59 18.01
N GLY A 293 -18.77 13.87 16.71
CA GLY A 293 -19.44 12.99 15.75
C GLY A 293 -18.74 11.64 15.58
N PHE A 294 -17.40 11.65 15.55
CA PHE A 294 -16.59 10.43 15.51
C PHE A 294 -16.77 9.57 16.76
N SER A 295 -16.82 10.17 17.95
CA SER A 295 -17.06 9.46 19.21
C SER A 295 -18.45 8.83 19.22
N THR A 296 -19.48 9.57 18.78
CA THR A 296 -20.85 9.03 18.66
C THR A 296 -20.90 7.85 17.70
N TRP A 297 -20.24 7.96 16.54
CA TRP A 297 -20.14 6.88 15.57
C TRP A 297 -19.37 5.67 16.13
N ALA A 298 -18.22 5.90 16.78
CA ALA A 298 -17.41 4.83 17.34
C ALA A 298 -18.18 4.06 18.44
N ASN A 299 -18.89 4.77 19.32
CA ASN A 299 -19.74 4.16 20.34
C ASN A 299 -20.88 3.36 19.71
N ARG A 300 -21.54 3.89 18.66
CA ARG A 300 -22.61 3.18 17.95
C ARG A 300 -22.13 1.86 17.35
N TRP A 301 -20.90 1.82 16.85
CA TRP A 301 -20.31 0.64 16.22
C TRP A 301 -19.50 -0.24 17.18
N ASN A 302 -19.49 0.05 18.48
CA ASN A 302 -18.67 -0.63 19.49
C ASN A 302 -17.16 -0.64 19.17
N ILE A 303 -16.67 0.45 18.58
CA ILE A 303 -15.25 0.64 18.29
C ILE A 303 -14.56 1.21 19.52
N CYS A 304 -13.69 0.41 20.16
CA CYS A 304 -12.87 0.85 21.26
C CYS A 304 -11.76 1.80 20.77
N VAL A 305 -11.93 3.10 21.02
CA VAL A 305 -10.97 4.11 20.62
C VAL A 305 -9.89 4.30 21.69
N ASN A 306 -8.65 3.91 21.37
CA ASN A 306 -7.52 4.17 22.27
C ASN A 306 -7.03 5.62 22.13
N GLY A 307 -7.48 6.50 23.04
CA GLY A 307 -7.12 7.92 23.03
C GLY A 307 -5.61 8.20 23.10
N SER A 308 -4.80 7.30 23.67
CA SER A 308 -3.34 7.45 23.70
C SER A 308 -2.68 7.33 22.32
N LYS A 309 -3.35 6.69 21.36
CA LYS A 309 -2.88 6.58 19.97
C LYS A 309 -3.20 7.83 19.14
N PHE A 310 -4.08 8.72 19.62
CA PHE A 310 -4.40 9.96 18.91
C PHE A 310 -3.26 10.96 19.08
N GLN A 311 -2.90 11.62 18.00
CA GLN A 311 -1.94 12.71 18.00
C GLN A 311 -2.54 13.94 17.35
N HIS A 312 -2.29 15.11 17.92
CA HIS A 312 -2.68 16.40 17.35
C HIS A 312 -1.44 17.20 16.99
N CYS A 313 -1.32 17.65 15.74
CA CYS A 313 -0.25 18.53 15.29
C CYS A 313 -0.81 19.76 14.59
N THR A 314 -0.30 20.95 14.92
CA THR A 314 -0.78 22.23 14.38
C THR A 314 0.26 22.85 13.44
N PHE A 315 0.03 22.75 12.14
CA PHE A 315 0.89 23.37 11.12
C PHE A 315 0.54 24.85 10.96
N ALA A 316 1.49 25.74 11.26
CA ALA A 316 1.32 27.19 11.10
C ALA A 316 2.68 27.88 10.90
N LEU A 317 2.71 28.93 10.06
CA LEU A 317 3.92 29.74 9.85
C LEU A 317 4.23 30.64 11.05
N ARG A 318 3.18 31.18 11.69
CA ARG A 318 3.28 31.93 12.95
C ARG A 318 2.65 31.09 14.05
N HIS A 319 3.48 30.66 15.00
CA HIS A 319 3.01 29.83 16.10
C HIS A 319 2.29 30.70 17.14
N GLY A 320 1.00 30.43 17.33
CA GLY A 320 0.21 30.93 18.44
C GLY A 320 -0.21 29.81 19.38
N ASN A 321 -0.94 30.17 20.42
CA ASN A 321 -1.54 29.19 21.33
C ASN A 321 -2.70 28.46 20.61
N CYS A 322 -2.62 27.13 20.52
CA CYS A 322 -3.68 26.32 19.93
C CYS A 322 -4.46 25.65 21.08
N PRO A 323 -5.79 25.81 21.15
CA PRO A 323 -6.56 25.19 22.22
C PRO A 323 -6.43 23.67 22.19
N THR A 324 -6.42 23.07 23.38
CA THR A 324 -6.39 21.60 23.55
C THR A 324 -7.66 20.96 23.02
N VAL A 325 -7.50 19.81 22.38
CA VAL A 325 -8.59 19.00 21.84
C VAL A 325 -8.79 17.78 22.74
N ARG A 326 -10.03 17.35 22.92
CA ARG A 326 -10.39 16.21 23.77
C ARG A 326 -11.21 15.19 22.99
N LEU A 327 -11.06 13.93 23.34
CA LEU A 327 -11.88 12.81 22.87
C LEU A 327 -12.25 11.96 24.08
N ASN A 328 -13.55 11.73 24.32
CA ASN A 328 -14.06 10.99 25.49
C ASN A 328 -13.47 11.49 26.82
N ASN A 329 -13.47 12.81 27.03
CA ASN A 329 -12.85 13.52 28.18
C ASN A 329 -11.31 13.38 28.32
N MET A 330 -10.63 12.59 27.50
CA MET A 330 -9.17 12.53 27.46
C MET A 330 -8.60 13.65 26.58
N VAL A 331 -7.50 14.28 27.04
CA VAL A 331 -6.78 15.29 26.24
C VAL A 331 -5.91 14.59 25.21
N ILE A 332 -6.07 14.94 23.93
CA ILE A 332 -5.21 14.44 22.86
C ILE A 332 -3.85 15.15 22.97
N PRO A 333 -2.72 14.41 23.03
CA PRO A 333 -1.40 15.02 23.13
C PRO A 333 -1.11 15.87 21.88
N GLN A 334 -0.66 17.09 22.12
CA GLN A 334 -0.23 17.99 21.06
C GLN A 334 1.27 17.80 20.80
N GLU A 335 1.58 17.26 19.63
CA GLU A 335 2.94 16.91 19.24
C GLU A 335 3.50 17.88 18.21
N ASN A 336 4.83 18.06 18.24
CA ASN A 336 5.54 18.86 17.24
C ASN A 336 5.77 18.11 15.92
N HIS A 337 5.36 16.85 15.85
CA HIS A 337 5.40 16.03 14.65
C HIS A 337 4.34 14.94 14.73
N VAL A 338 3.90 14.42 13.60
CA VAL A 338 2.98 13.28 13.50
C VAL A 338 3.51 12.27 12.50
N ARG A 339 3.27 10.98 12.73
CA ARG A 339 3.54 9.91 11.76
C ARG A 339 2.24 9.53 11.06
N TYR A 340 2.24 9.52 9.73
CA TYR A 340 1.10 9.07 8.93
C TYR A 340 1.59 8.31 7.70
N LEU A 341 1.10 7.09 7.48
CA LEU A 341 1.49 6.23 6.36
C LEU A 341 3.01 6.08 6.18
N GLY A 342 3.73 5.98 7.30
CA GLY A 342 5.20 5.86 7.31
C GLY A 342 5.97 7.17 7.11
N MET A 343 5.30 8.30 6.90
CA MET A 343 5.93 9.62 6.78
C MET A 343 5.87 10.40 8.09
N PHE A 344 6.94 11.11 8.43
CA PHE A 344 6.95 12.05 9.57
C PHE A 344 6.71 13.47 9.07
N LEU A 345 5.66 14.11 9.56
CA LEU A 345 5.31 15.50 9.29
C LEU A 345 5.63 16.32 10.53
N ASP A 346 6.69 17.13 10.50
CA ASP A 346 6.98 18.08 11.57
C ASP A 346 6.13 19.34 11.45
N ARG A 347 5.90 20.02 12.57
CA ARG A 347 5.05 21.21 12.69
C ARG A 347 5.39 22.34 11.71
N LYS A 348 6.66 22.43 11.31
CA LYS A 348 7.17 23.43 10.36
C LYS A 348 7.21 22.93 8.91
N LEU A 349 6.79 21.69 8.67
CA LEU A 349 6.84 20.98 7.39
C LEU A 349 8.24 21.02 6.75
N THR A 350 9.29 20.97 7.57
CA THR A 350 10.68 20.98 7.11
C THR A 350 11.16 19.61 6.65
N TRP A 351 10.40 18.56 6.96
CA TRP A 351 10.72 17.14 6.75
C TRP A 351 11.97 16.67 7.49
N ARG A 352 12.55 17.49 8.38
CA ARG A 352 13.83 17.21 9.03
C ARG A 352 13.81 15.87 9.78
N LYS A 353 12.74 15.61 10.55
CA LYS A 353 12.58 14.35 11.29
C LYS A 353 12.47 13.15 10.35
N HIS A 354 11.72 13.28 9.26
CA HIS A 354 11.59 12.22 8.25
C HIS A 354 12.91 11.94 7.55
N ILE A 355 13.66 12.98 7.16
CA ILE A 355 14.98 12.87 6.52
C ILE A 355 15.97 12.19 7.46
N HIS A 356 16.02 12.56 8.75
CA HIS A 356 16.90 11.88 9.71
C HIS A 356 16.50 10.42 9.92
N PHE A 357 15.20 10.13 10.06
CA PHE A 357 14.72 8.76 10.23
C PHE A 357 15.04 7.89 9.00
N THR A 358 14.78 8.40 7.79
CA THR A 358 15.09 7.68 6.54
C THR A 358 16.59 7.55 6.32
N ALA A 359 17.39 8.59 6.60
CA ALA A 359 18.84 8.51 6.51
C ALA A 359 19.45 7.53 7.52
N ALA A 360 18.84 7.38 8.71
CA ALA A 360 19.21 6.36 9.68
C ALA A 360 18.78 4.96 9.22
N ALA A 361 17.59 4.81 8.63
CA ALA A 361 17.12 3.53 8.10
C ALA A 361 17.84 3.07 6.82
N CYS A 362 18.43 4.01 6.07
CA CYS A 362 19.29 3.74 4.90
C CYS A 362 20.77 3.53 5.27
N ARG A 363 21.14 3.68 6.54
CA ARG A 363 22.32 3.04 7.11
C ARG A 363 21.92 1.66 7.59
#